data_AF-A0A0S7ZWU0-F1
#
_entry.id   AF-A0A0S7ZWU0-F1
#
_cell.length_a   1.000
_cell.length_b   1.000
_cell.length_c   1.000
_cell.angle_alpha   90.00
_cell.angle_beta   90.00
_cell.angle_gamma   90.00
#
_symmetry.space_group_name_H-M   'P 1'
#
loop_
_entity.id
_entity.type
_entity.pdbx_description
1 polymer ?
#
loop_
_entity_poly.entity_id
_entity_poly.type
_entity_poly.pdbx_seq_one_letter_code
_entity_poly.pdbx_strand_id
1 'polypeptide(L)'
;QGTDHGTGSLAYLMGGGVNGGQVVTEWPYLDTANLEMGEDLRITTDLRTVLSELLSTRLVGTNLDSVFPGFTGPYSANVFLS
;
A
#
# COMPACT_ATOMS: atom_id res chain seq x y z
N GLN A 1 31.34 1.61 -10.44
CA GLN A 1 30.06 1.88 -11.11
C GLN A 1 29.01 1.20 -10.27
N GLY A 2 28.29 1.99 -9.45
CA GLY A 2 27.26 1.47 -8.55
C GLY A 2 25.92 1.48 -9.28
N THR A 3 25.18 0.39 -9.17
CA THR A 3 23.74 0.37 -9.43
C THR A 3 23.08 1.45 -8.58
N ASP A 4 22.31 2.33 -9.19
CA ASP A 4 21.30 3.10 -8.48
C ASP A 4 20.39 2.13 -7.72
N HIS A 5 20.17 2.38 -6.43
CA HIS A 5 19.44 1.50 -5.51
C HIS A 5 18.15 2.19 -5.05
N GLY A 6 17.28 2.49 -6.01
CA GLY A 6 15.98 3.05 -5.68
C GLY A 6 15.06 2.06 -4.96
N THR A 7 14.34 2.53 -3.95
CA THR A 7 13.34 1.75 -3.20
C THR A 7 11.94 1.98 -3.75
N GLY A 8 11.18 0.91 -4.00
CA GLY A 8 9.79 1.00 -4.44
C GLY A 8 8.93 -0.19 -4.00
N SER A 9 7.62 0.04 -3.90
CA SER A 9 6.63 -0.99 -3.55
C SER A 9 5.48 -1.00 -4.56
N LEU A 10 5.03 -2.20 -4.96
CA LEU A 10 3.89 -2.39 -5.86
C LEU A 10 3.07 -3.60 -5.43
N ALA A 11 1.75 -3.50 -5.49
CA ALA A 11 0.84 -4.62 -5.37
C ALA A 11 -0.17 -4.62 -6.52
N TYR A 12 -0.43 -5.80 -7.08
CA TYR A 12 -1.49 -6.04 -8.05
C TYR A 12 -2.59 -6.90 -7.42
N LEU A 13 -3.83 -6.45 -7.52
CA LEU A 13 -5.01 -7.18 -7.06
C LEU A 13 -5.88 -7.55 -8.25
N MET A 14 -6.28 -8.81 -8.32
CA MET A 14 -7.10 -9.36 -9.40
C MET A 14 -8.08 -10.39 -8.83
N GLY A 15 -9.28 -10.46 -9.39
CA GLY A 15 -10.30 -11.44 -9.03
C GLY A 15 -11.67 -10.84 -8.75
N GLY A 16 -12.67 -11.69 -8.58
CA GLY A 16 -14.05 -11.27 -8.30
C GLY A 16 -14.14 -10.54 -6.96
N GLY A 17 -14.82 -9.40 -6.91
CA GLY A 17 -14.96 -8.56 -5.71
C GLY A 17 -13.77 -7.63 -5.46
N VAL A 18 -12.76 -7.59 -6.34
CA VAL A 18 -11.80 -6.47 -6.37
C VAL A 18 -12.48 -5.25 -6.99
N ASN A 19 -12.35 -4.10 -6.36
CA ASN A 19 -12.74 -2.82 -6.93
C ASN A 19 -11.71 -2.41 -8.00
N GLY A 20 -11.82 -3.03 -9.19
CA GLY A 20 -10.85 -2.89 -10.27
C GLY A 20 -10.99 -1.59 -11.07
N GLY A 21 -10.09 -1.38 -12.04
CA GLY A 21 -10.12 -0.20 -12.92
C GLY A 21 -9.53 1.07 -12.31
N GLN A 22 -8.81 0.95 -11.19
CA GLN A 22 -8.17 2.06 -10.50
C GLN A 22 -6.69 1.78 -10.23
N VAL A 23 -5.92 2.86 -10.11
CA VAL A 23 -4.57 2.86 -9.57
C VAL A 23 -4.63 3.61 -8.25
N VAL A 24 -4.46 2.90 -7.14
CA VAL A 24 -4.38 3.53 -5.81
C VAL A 24 -2.95 4.04 -5.63
N THR A 25 -2.79 5.35 -5.70
CA THR A 25 -1.49 6.02 -5.57
C THR A 25 -1.68 7.41 -4.97
N GLU A 26 -0.75 7.78 -4.08
CA GLU A 26 -0.47 9.17 -3.75
C GLU A 26 0.85 9.51 -4.40
N TRP A 27 0.83 10.14 -5.57
CA TRP A 27 2.05 10.50 -6.29
C TRP A 27 2.58 11.84 -5.80
N PRO A 28 3.77 11.90 -5.18
CA PRO A 28 4.29 13.15 -4.61
C PRO A 28 4.81 14.14 -5.66
N TYR A 29 4.78 13.83 -6.96
CA TYR A 29 5.49 14.55 -8.03
C TYR A 29 7.02 14.51 -7.86
N LEU A 30 7.73 14.64 -8.99
CA LEU A 30 9.19 14.61 -9.02
C LEU A 30 9.74 16.01 -8.73
N ASP A 31 9.96 16.30 -7.45
CA ASP A 31 10.58 17.53 -6.94
C ASP A 31 11.68 17.14 -5.94
N THR A 32 12.78 17.89 -5.89
CA THR A 32 13.88 17.65 -4.96
C THR A 32 13.44 17.71 -3.50
N ALA A 33 12.42 18.52 -3.18
CA ALA A 33 11.83 18.58 -1.84
C ALA A 33 11.10 17.29 -1.43
N ASN A 34 10.73 16.44 -2.39
CA ASN A 34 9.99 15.20 -2.17
C ASN A 34 10.89 13.95 -2.22
N LEU A 35 12.20 14.13 -2.43
CA LEU A 35 13.18 13.05 -2.42
C LEU A 35 13.60 12.72 -0.98
N GLU A 36 13.34 11.49 -0.56
CA GLU A 36 13.95 10.86 0.59
C GLU A 36 15.46 10.81 0.41
N MET A 37 16.17 11.43 1.36
CA MET A 37 17.64 11.55 1.35
C MET A 37 18.22 12.16 0.05
N GLY A 38 17.41 12.84 -0.76
CA GLY A 38 17.82 13.46 -2.03
C GLY A 38 17.94 12.50 -3.20
N GLU A 39 17.52 11.24 -3.07
CA GLU A 39 17.69 10.20 -4.09
C GLU A 39 16.35 9.59 -4.53
N ASP A 40 15.50 9.16 -3.58
CA ASP A 40 14.32 8.35 -3.86
C ASP A 40 13.01 9.07 -3.57
N LEU A 41 11.93 8.74 -4.28
CA LEU A 41 10.59 9.15 -3.83
C LEU A 41 10.14 8.31 -2.63
N ARG A 42 9.50 8.96 -1.66
CA ARG A 42 8.91 8.28 -0.51
C ARG A 42 7.86 7.25 -0.94
N ILE A 43 7.90 6.06 -0.33
CA ILE A 43 6.78 5.11 -0.40
C ILE A 43 5.55 5.76 0.22
N THR A 44 4.50 5.94 -0.58
CA THR A 44 3.27 6.61 -0.12
C THR A 44 2.16 5.65 0.28
N THR A 45 2.26 4.38 -0.13
CA THR A 45 1.26 3.35 0.21
C THR A 45 1.86 2.31 1.15
N ASP A 46 1.35 2.25 2.36
CA ASP A 46 1.64 1.13 3.27
C ASP A 46 0.81 -0.10 2.87
N LEU A 47 1.48 -1.14 2.38
CA LEU A 47 0.85 -2.39 1.93
C LEU A 47 0.04 -3.09 3.03
N ARG A 48 0.29 -2.80 4.31
CA ARG A 48 -0.54 -3.33 5.41
C ARG A 48 -1.98 -2.84 5.33
N THR A 49 -2.23 -1.67 4.76
CA THR A 49 -3.59 -1.17 4.46
C THR A 49 -4.33 -2.13 3.53
N VAL A 50 -3.69 -2.49 2.41
CA VAL A 50 -4.24 -3.40 1.38
C VAL A 50 -4.47 -4.79 1.95
N LEU A 51 -3.50 -5.31 2.71
CA LEU A 51 -3.59 -6.64 3.31
C LEU A 51 -4.64 -6.69 4.43
N SER A 52 -4.78 -5.62 5.21
CA SER A 52 -5.82 -5.51 6.24
C SER A 52 -7.22 -5.59 5.64
N GLU A 53 -7.44 -4.89 4.51
CA GLU A 53 -8.71 -4.94 3.80
C GLU A 53 -8.99 -6.34 3.21
N LEU A 54 -7.96 -6.98 2.66
CA LEU A 54 -8.08 -8.35 2.16
C LEU A 54 -8.49 -9.32 3.27
N LEU A 55 -7.84 -9.23 4.44
CA LEU A 55 -8.11 -10.10 5.58
C LEU A 55 -9.51 -9.84 6.16
N SER A 56 -9.91 -8.57 6.33
CA SER A 56 -11.25 -8.24 6.84
C SER A 56 -12.36 -8.66 5.87
N THR A 57 -12.12 -8.58 4.56
CA THR A 57 -13.11 -8.92 3.53
C THR A 57 -13.21 -10.43 3.28
N ARG A 58 -12.09 -11.16 3.27
CA ARG A 58 -12.06 -12.57 2.85
C ARG A 58 -11.91 -13.56 4.00
N LEU A 59 -11.35 -13.12 5.14
CA LEU A 59 -11.16 -13.93 6.34
C LEU A 59 -11.85 -13.23 7.52
N VAL A 60 -13.18 -13.14 7.44
CA VAL A 60 -14.00 -12.51 8.47
C VAL A 60 -13.69 -13.10 9.85
N GLY A 61 -13.50 -12.23 10.85
CA GLY A 61 -13.11 -12.61 12.21
C GLY A 61 -11.60 -12.61 12.47
N THR A 62 -10.77 -12.24 11.48
CA THR A 62 -9.34 -12.01 11.70
C THR A 62 -9.11 -10.86 12.67
N ASN A 63 -8.31 -11.09 13.72
CA ASN A 63 -7.84 -10.03 14.61
C ASN A 63 -6.65 -9.30 13.95
N LEU A 64 -6.93 -8.16 13.31
CA LEU A 64 -5.92 -7.39 12.57
C LEU A 64 -4.82 -6.83 13.46
N ASP A 65 -5.11 -6.50 14.73
CA ASP A 65 -4.10 -5.97 15.66
C ASP A 65 -3.07 -7.04 16.05
N SER A 66 -3.46 -8.31 16.04
CA SER A 66 -2.53 -9.42 16.21
C SER A 66 -1.71 -9.71 14.96
N VAL A 67 -2.24 -9.44 13.77
CA VAL A 67 -1.55 -9.67 12.49
C VAL A 67 -0.60 -8.52 12.15
N PHE A 68 -1.00 -7.29 12.45
CA PHE A 68 -0.22 -6.07 12.23
C PHE A 68 -0.06 -5.27 13.54
N PRO A 69 0.74 -5.76 14.51
CA PRO A 69 0.93 -5.06 15.78
C PRO A 69 1.44 -3.63 15.59
N GLY A 70 0.77 -2.67 16.22
CA GLY A 70 1.15 -1.25 16.18
C GLY A 70 0.87 -0.55 14.85
N PHE A 71 0.14 -1.19 13.92
CA PHE A 71 -0.30 -0.51 12.71
C PHE A 71 -1.41 0.50 13.04
N THR A 72 -1.17 1.77 12.72
CA THR A 72 -2.11 2.88 12.95
C THR A 72 -2.64 3.49 11.65
N GLY A 73 -2.33 2.87 10.52
CA GLY A 73 -2.84 3.30 9.21
C GLY A 73 -4.31 2.90 9.02
N PRO A 74 -4.93 3.32 7.91
CA PRO A 74 -6.26 2.86 7.57
C PRO A 74 -6.27 1.35 7.33
N TYR A 75 -7.34 0.66 7.71
CA TYR A 75 -7.52 -0.77 7.39
C TYR A 75 -8.11 -1.00 6.00
N SER A 76 -8.34 0.06 5.22
CA SER A 76 -8.87 -0.01 3.86
C SER A 76 -8.26 1.03 2.93
N ALA A 77 -7.95 0.59 1.72
CA ALA A 77 -7.55 1.37 0.55
C ALA A 77 -8.67 1.41 -0.52
N ASN A 78 -9.89 0.94 -0.21
CA ASN A 78 -11.03 0.82 -1.13
C ASN A 78 -10.72 -0.03 -2.37
N VAL A 79 -10.05 -1.17 -2.16
CA VAL A 79 -9.59 -2.08 -3.22
C VAL A 79 -10.47 -3.32 -3.36
N PHE A 80 -11.40 -3.56 -2.43
CA PHE A 80 -12.45 -4.57 -2.49
C PHE A 80 -13.84 -3.92 -2.50
N LEU A 81 -14.78 -4.56 -3.19
CA LEU A 81 -16.19 -4.18 -3.17
C LEU A 81 -16.82 -4.62 -1.85
N SER A 82 -17.67 -3.75 -1.28
CA SER A 82 -18.46 -4.01 -0.06
C SER A 82 -19.54 -5.07 -0.25
#